data_AF-A0A1N7GNJ1-F1
#
_entry.id   AF-A0A1N7GNJ1-F1
#
_cell.length_a   1.000
_cell.length_b   1.000
_cell.length_c   1.000
_cell.angle_alpha   90.00
_cell.angle_beta   90.00
_cell.angle_gamma   90.00
#
_symmetry.space_group_name_H-M   'P 1'
#
loop_
_entity.id
_entity.type
_entity.pdbx_description
1 polymer ?
#
loop_
_entity_poly.entity_id
_entity_poly.type
_entity_poly.pdbx_seq_one_letter_code
_entity_poly.pdbx_strand_id
1 'polypeptide(L)'
;MTALTTAPRRGAAPTDVLRLHFSQRALLLRTPPGIMLVVFALTVIIAIIFWRVGSVPGSDEWVQNSRSNAAIFWALPGFFGWLGVQTVSLTFPLALSLGSTRRAFVAGTVLTHVVLSLYVTAMLLVLLAIELATGHWFFDIYMTDVWILGAGNPLQLAVTAFLGTLFVLSVGGAFAASWVRFGALGPMTLAAVSVISLGIVAIFLIPLAALFQPWWIALAAGVVIVLAVLAQYLFLRRASVR
;
A
#
# COMPACT_ATOMS: atom_id res chain seq x y z
N MET A 1 2.06 -51.29 22.61
CA MET A 1 2.55 -50.40 21.54
C MET A 1 1.33 -49.85 20.81
N THR A 2 0.91 -48.63 21.17
CA THR A 2 -0.20 -47.93 20.51
C THR A 2 0.34 -47.21 19.28
N ALA A 3 -0.10 -47.64 18.09
CA ALA A 3 0.19 -46.95 16.85
C ALA A 3 -0.49 -45.58 16.89
N LEU A 4 0.31 -44.52 17.10
CA LEU A 4 -0.14 -43.15 16.87
C LEU A 4 -0.43 -43.02 15.38
N THR A 5 -1.72 -43.04 15.02
CA THR A 5 -2.22 -42.62 13.73
C THR A 5 -1.83 -41.16 13.53
N THR A 6 -0.72 -40.93 12.83
CA THR A 6 -0.32 -39.61 12.39
C THR A 6 -1.38 -39.12 11.41
N ALA A 7 -2.25 -38.22 11.88
CA ALA A 7 -3.17 -37.52 11.01
C ALA A 7 -2.39 -36.94 9.81
N PRO A 8 -2.91 -37.04 8.57
CA PRO A 8 -2.19 -36.56 7.41
C PRO A 8 -1.81 -35.10 7.62
N ARG A 9 -0.50 -34.81 7.57
CA ARG A 9 0.01 -33.43 7.65
C ARG A 9 -0.62 -32.65 6.50
N ARG A 10 -1.55 -31.74 6.82
CA ARG A 10 -2.07 -30.77 5.85
C ARG A 10 -0.88 -30.04 5.24
N GLY A 11 -0.78 -30.04 3.91
CA GLY A 11 0.16 -29.16 3.22
C GLY A 11 -0.11 -27.71 3.62
N ALA A 12 0.94 -26.90 3.74
CA ALA A 12 0.81 -25.52 4.17
C ALA A 12 -0.17 -24.75 3.28
N ALA A 13 -1.18 -24.15 3.89
CA ALA A 13 -2.18 -23.36 3.21
C ALA A 13 -1.75 -21.88 3.13
N PRO A 14 -2.23 -21.11 2.15
CA PRO A 14 -2.01 -19.66 2.09
C PRO A 14 -2.43 -18.93 3.38
N THR A 15 -3.43 -19.45 4.08
CA THR A 15 -3.92 -18.95 5.36
C THR A 15 -2.91 -19.09 6.49
N ASP A 16 -2.04 -20.09 6.44
CA ASP A 16 -0.99 -20.28 7.46
C ASP A 16 0.09 -19.21 7.32
N VAL A 17 0.40 -18.83 6.07
CA VAL A 17 1.30 -17.72 5.75
C VAL A 17 0.68 -16.38 6.13
N LEU A 18 -0.62 -16.20 5.88
CA LEU A 18 -1.35 -15.03 6.39
C LEU A 18 -1.24 -14.91 7.91
N ARG A 19 -1.45 -16.01 8.65
CA ARG A 19 -1.30 -16.03 10.12
C ARG A 19 0.13 -15.71 10.55
N LEU A 20 1.14 -16.17 9.81
CA LEU A 20 2.54 -15.85 10.06
C LEU A 20 2.80 -14.35 9.95
N HIS A 21 2.30 -13.69 8.90
CA HIS A 21 2.40 -12.23 8.75
C HIS A 21 1.71 -11.50 9.89
N PHE A 22 0.51 -11.96 10.27
CA PHE A 22 -0.25 -11.46 11.42
C PHE A 22 0.26 -11.97 12.77
N SER A 23 1.51 -12.43 12.88
CA SER A 23 2.18 -12.56 14.18
C SER A 23 2.52 -11.19 14.78
N GLN A 24 2.88 -10.22 13.93
CA GLN A 24 3.18 -8.84 14.34
C GLN A 24 1.96 -7.91 14.19
N ARG A 25 0.80 -8.31 14.74
CA ARG A 25 -0.47 -7.56 14.59
C ARG A 25 -0.38 -6.11 15.04
N ALA A 26 0.39 -5.85 16.10
CA ALA A 26 0.58 -4.50 16.61
C ALA A 26 1.22 -3.59 15.54
N LEU A 27 2.29 -4.07 14.88
CA LEU A 27 2.95 -3.35 13.80
C LEU A 27 1.99 -3.15 12.62
N LEU A 28 1.27 -4.20 12.21
CA LEU A 28 0.38 -4.13 11.04
C LEU A 28 -0.85 -3.24 11.24
N LEU A 29 -1.46 -3.30 12.43
CA LEU A 29 -2.77 -2.69 12.68
C LEU A 29 -2.66 -1.35 13.40
N ARG A 30 -1.68 -1.15 14.28
CA ARG A 30 -1.57 0.12 15.05
C ARG A 30 -0.76 1.19 14.31
N THR A 31 0.21 0.79 13.49
CA THR A 31 1.08 1.75 12.81
C THR A 31 0.34 2.60 11.79
N PRO A 32 -0.55 2.08 10.92
CA PRO A 32 -1.25 2.93 9.96
C PRO A 32 -2.14 4.00 10.63
N PRO A 33 -3.00 3.67 11.62
CA PRO A 33 -3.71 4.71 12.39
C PRO A 33 -2.78 5.67 13.12
N GLY A 34 -1.64 5.19 13.65
CA GLY A 34 -0.63 6.05 14.28
C GLY A 34 -0.02 7.06 13.33
N ILE A 35 0.32 6.65 12.10
CA ILE A 35 0.79 7.55 11.03
C ILE A 35 -0.30 8.57 10.71
N MET A 36 -1.56 8.13 10.55
CA MET A 36 -2.68 9.03 10.27
C MET A 36 -2.89 10.06 11.39
N LEU A 37 -2.73 9.66 12.64
CA LEU A 37 -2.83 10.57 13.79
C LEU A 37 -1.74 11.64 13.75
N VAL A 38 -0.50 11.27 13.41
CA VAL A 38 0.60 12.23 13.26
C VAL A 38 0.33 13.19 12.10
N VAL A 39 -0.13 12.68 10.95
CA VAL A 39 -0.50 13.51 9.78
C VAL A 39 -1.64 14.46 10.12
N PHE A 40 -2.64 14.00 10.86
CA PHE A 40 -3.73 14.83 11.34
C PHE A 40 -3.21 15.96 12.23
N ALA A 41 -2.38 15.64 13.24
CA ALA A 41 -1.79 16.63 14.13
C ALA A 41 -0.97 17.68 13.36
N LEU A 42 -0.15 17.26 12.40
CA LEU A 42 0.61 18.17 11.54
C LEU A 42 -0.31 19.05 10.69
N THR A 43 -1.38 18.48 10.12
CA THR A 43 -2.36 19.22 9.32
C THR A 43 -3.07 20.28 10.17
N VAL A 44 -3.43 19.95 11.41
CA VAL A 44 -4.01 20.89 12.37
C VAL A 44 -3.02 22.01 12.71
N ILE A 45 -1.75 21.69 12.99
CA ILE A 45 -0.72 22.70 13.28
C ILE A 45 -0.55 23.65 12.10
N ILE A 46 -0.46 23.12 10.87
CA ILE A 46 -0.32 23.92 9.65
C ILE A 46 -1.55 24.81 9.44
N ALA A 47 -2.77 24.29 9.63
CA ALA A 47 -4.00 25.06 9.55
C ALA A 47 -4.03 26.21 10.57
N ILE A 48 -3.59 25.97 11.81
CA ILE A 48 -3.47 27.01 12.84
C ILE A 48 -2.48 28.09 12.39
N ILE A 49 -1.34 27.73 11.80
CA ILE A 49 -0.36 28.70 11.31
C ILE A 49 -0.99 29.60 10.24
N PHE A 50 -1.66 29.04 9.23
CA PHE A 50 -2.31 29.82 8.18
C PHE A 50 -3.39 30.75 8.74
N TRP A 51 -4.20 30.26 9.67
CA TRP A 51 -5.19 31.08 10.36
C TRP A 51 -4.54 32.26 11.10
N ARG A 52 -3.41 32.03 11.77
CA ARG A 52 -2.67 33.09 12.49
C ARG A 52 -1.98 34.11 11.56
N VAL A 53 -1.67 33.73 10.33
CA VAL A 53 -1.08 34.61 9.31
C VAL A 53 -2.16 35.43 8.56
N GLY A 54 -3.44 35.20 8.84
CA GLY A 54 -4.56 35.99 8.32
C GLY A 54 -5.43 35.27 7.29
N SER A 55 -5.18 33.98 7.02
CA SER A 55 -6.11 33.18 6.22
C SER A 55 -7.43 32.98 6.95
N VAL A 56 -8.55 33.05 6.22
CA VAL A 56 -9.90 32.95 6.78
C VAL A 56 -10.44 31.53 6.56
N PRO A 57 -10.69 30.75 7.63
CA PRO A 57 -11.32 29.44 7.52
C PRO A 57 -12.67 29.50 6.80
N GLY A 58 -12.96 28.50 5.97
CA GLY A 58 -14.19 28.42 5.18
C GLY A 58 -14.28 29.36 3.96
N SER A 59 -13.30 30.25 3.74
CA SER A 59 -13.22 31.01 2.49
C SER A 59 -12.88 30.12 1.28
N ASP A 60 -13.24 30.54 0.07
CA ASP A 60 -12.96 29.77 -1.14
C ASP A 60 -11.46 29.44 -1.31
N GLU A 61 -10.60 30.42 -1.00
CA GLU A 61 -9.14 30.24 -1.02
C GLU A 61 -8.67 29.21 0.02
N TRP A 62 -9.23 29.24 1.23
CA TRP A 62 -8.94 28.27 2.27
C TRP A 62 -9.31 26.85 1.85
N VAL A 63 -10.50 26.66 1.30
CA VAL A 63 -10.99 25.35 0.83
C VAL A 63 -10.12 24.84 -0.31
N GLN A 64 -9.82 25.71 -1.29
CA GLN A 64 -8.98 25.34 -2.43
C GLN A 64 -7.58 24.89 -2.00
N ASN A 65 -6.94 25.64 -1.10
CA ASN A 65 -5.61 25.33 -0.61
C ASN A 65 -5.61 24.08 0.29
N SER A 66 -6.59 23.95 1.18
CA SER A 66 -6.70 22.82 2.10
C SER A 66 -6.96 21.51 1.35
N ARG A 67 -7.84 21.51 0.34
CA ARG A 67 -8.12 20.33 -0.50
C ARG A 67 -6.97 19.96 -1.44
N SER A 68 -6.04 20.88 -1.67
CA SER A 68 -4.81 20.62 -2.43
C SER A 68 -3.72 19.94 -1.60
N ASN A 69 -3.99 19.65 -0.32
CA ASN A 69 -3.08 18.94 0.56
C ASN A 69 -2.93 17.45 0.16
N ALA A 70 -1.73 17.08 -0.29
CA ALA A 70 -1.40 15.69 -0.63
C ALA A 70 -0.76 14.90 0.52
N ALA A 71 -0.67 15.45 1.75
CA ALA A 71 0.09 14.83 2.85
C ALA A 71 -0.39 13.42 3.19
N ILE A 72 -1.69 13.19 3.25
CA ILE A 72 -2.25 11.86 3.56
C ILE A 72 -1.90 10.83 2.50
N PHE A 73 -1.98 11.24 1.23
CA PHE A 73 -1.67 10.36 0.12
C PHE A 73 -0.21 9.89 0.18
N TRP A 74 0.71 10.75 0.61
CA TRP A 74 2.14 10.43 0.69
C TRP A 74 2.61 9.81 2.01
N ALA A 75 1.82 9.91 3.09
CA ALA A 75 2.25 9.45 4.42
C ALA A 75 2.35 7.92 4.55
N LEU A 76 1.42 7.19 3.94
CA LEU A 76 1.31 5.72 4.08
C LEU A 76 2.22 4.92 3.13
N PRO A 77 2.47 5.33 1.87
CA PRO A 77 3.30 4.57 0.93
C PRO A 77 4.70 4.21 1.45
N GLY A 78 5.36 5.08 2.22
CA GLY A 78 6.69 4.78 2.77
C GLY A 78 6.67 3.56 3.70
N PHE A 79 5.71 3.51 4.63
CA PHE A 79 5.51 2.39 5.54
C PHE A 79 5.12 1.11 4.79
N PHE A 80 4.14 1.20 3.88
CA PHE A 80 3.68 0.03 3.13
C PHE A 80 4.72 -0.49 2.13
N GLY A 81 5.59 0.38 1.60
CA GLY A 81 6.69 -0.05 0.72
C GLY A 81 7.71 -0.89 1.48
N TRP A 82 8.13 -0.40 2.64
CA TRP A 82 8.98 -1.16 3.57
C TRP A 82 8.31 -2.45 4.02
N LEU A 83 7.02 -2.40 4.37
CA LEU A 83 6.28 -3.58 4.81
C LEU A 83 6.18 -4.63 3.69
N GLY A 84 5.90 -4.20 2.46
CA GLY A 84 5.89 -5.07 1.27
C GLY A 84 7.21 -5.81 1.12
N VAL A 85 8.33 -5.10 1.27
CA VAL A 85 9.68 -5.69 1.24
C VAL A 85 9.85 -6.71 2.37
N GLN A 86 9.54 -6.34 3.61
CA GLN A 86 9.72 -7.22 4.77
C GLN A 86 8.85 -8.49 4.72
N THR A 87 7.64 -8.40 4.19
CA THR A 87 6.72 -9.54 4.04
C THR A 87 7.23 -10.61 3.08
N VAL A 88 8.37 -10.39 2.42
CA VAL A 88 9.02 -11.38 1.58
C VAL A 88 10.44 -11.65 2.07
N SER A 89 11.26 -10.63 2.27
CA SER A 89 12.71 -10.81 2.53
C SER A 89 12.99 -11.55 3.85
N LEU A 90 12.21 -11.28 4.90
CA LEU A 90 12.42 -11.86 6.23
C LEU A 90 11.61 -13.14 6.46
N THR A 91 10.39 -13.19 5.92
CA THR A 91 9.44 -14.26 6.20
C THR A 91 9.55 -15.44 5.24
N PHE A 92 10.13 -15.27 4.04
CA PHE A 92 10.22 -16.35 3.07
C PHE A 92 11.09 -17.54 3.55
N PRO A 93 12.33 -17.34 4.05
CA PRO A 93 13.14 -18.45 4.56
C PRO A 93 12.46 -19.15 5.75
N LEU A 94 11.87 -18.37 6.66
CA LEU A 94 11.13 -18.87 7.83
C LEU A 94 9.91 -19.70 7.41
N ALA A 95 9.12 -19.22 6.45
CA ALA A 95 7.95 -19.95 5.99
C ALA A 95 8.34 -21.31 5.37
N LEU A 96 9.44 -21.36 4.62
CA LEU A 96 9.93 -22.61 4.03
C LEU A 96 10.49 -23.57 5.09
N SER A 97 11.17 -23.07 6.13
CA SER A 97 11.64 -23.93 7.24
C SER A 97 10.49 -24.49 8.08
N LEU A 98 9.37 -23.77 8.16
CA LEU A 98 8.12 -24.25 8.77
C LEU A 98 7.31 -25.22 7.87
N GLY A 99 7.87 -25.63 6.72
CA GLY A 99 7.25 -26.60 5.82
C GLY A 99 6.29 -26.02 4.79
N SER A 100 6.31 -24.69 4.58
CA SER A 100 5.52 -24.06 3.52
C SER A 100 6.06 -24.35 2.13
N THR A 101 5.21 -24.22 1.12
CA THR A 101 5.61 -24.29 -0.29
C THR A 101 5.76 -22.88 -0.85
N ARG A 102 6.62 -22.71 -1.86
CA ARG A 102 6.80 -21.42 -2.55
C ARG A 102 5.49 -20.86 -3.11
N ARG A 103 4.61 -21.73 -3.62
CA ARG A 103 3.29 -21.35 -4.13
C ARG A 103 2.36 -20.89 -3.00
N ALA A 104 2.29 -21.65 -1.91
CA ALA A 104 1.48 -21.27 -0.75
C ALA A 104 1.97 -19.97 -0.11
N PHE A 105 3.29 -19.77 -0.04
CA PHE A 105 3.89 -18.53 0.42
C PHE A 105 3.46 -17.32 -0.40
N VAL A 106 3.66 -17.37 -1.73
CA VAL A 106 3.29 -16.24 -2.60
C VAL A 106 1.79 -15.95 -2.51
N ALA A 107 0.94 -16.97 -2.58
CA ALA A 107 -0.50 -16.80 -2.46
C ALA A 107 -0.89 -16.19 -1.09
N GLY A 108 -0.26 -16.64 0.00
CA GLY A 108 -0.52 -16.11 1.34
C GLY A 108 -0.02 -14.67 1.54
N THR A 109 1.11 -14.31 0.94
CA THR A 109 1.61 -12.93 0.95
C THR A 109 0.71 -12.00 0.14
N VAL A 110 0.26 -12.41 -1.05
CA VAL A 110 -0.72 -11.64 -1.84
C VAL A 110 -2.03 -11.46 -1.07
N LEU A 111 -2.53 -12.53 -0.43
CA LEU A 111 -3.70 -12.45 0.43
C LEU A 111 -3.50 -11.45 1.58
N THR A 112 -2.31 -11.45 2.18
CA THR A 112 -1.95 -10.47 3.24
C THR A 112 -1.98 -9.05 2.71
N HIS A 113 -1.43 -8.81 1.50
CA HIS A 113 -1.45 -7.49 0.88
C HIS A 113 -2.89 -7.02 0.61
N VAL A 114 -3.74 -7.90 0.08
CA VAL A 114 -5.17 -7.60 -0.15
C VAL A 114 -5.89 -7.26 1.16
N VAL A 115 -5.68 -8.05 2.22
CA VAL A 115 -6.30 -7.80 3.54
C VAL A 115 -5.84 -6.47 4.12
N LEU A 116 -4.55 -6.15 4.03
CA LEU A 116 -4.02 -4.87 4.51
C LEU A 116 -4.54 -3.69 3.69
N SER A 117 -4.63 -3.82 2.37
CA SER A 117 -5.22 -2.78 1.52
C SER A 117 -6.70 -2.54 1.84
N LEU A 118 -7.49 -3.60 2.05
CA LEU A 118 -8.87 -3.48 2.50
C LEU A 118 -8.99 -2.81 3.87
N TYR A 119 -8.11 -3.16 4.81
CA TYR A 119 -8.06 -2.54 6.13
C TYR A 119 -7.77 -1.04 6.04
N VAL A 120 -6.78 -0.64 5.27
CA VAL A 120 -6.42 0.78 5.08
C VAL A 120 -7.54 1.53 4.40
N THR A 121 -8.15 0.96 3.36
CA THR A 121 -9.33 1.55 2.70
C THR A 121 -10.47 1.75 3.68
N ALA A 122 -10.81 0.74 4.49
CA ALA A 122 -11.86 0.85 5.50
C ALA A 122 -11.54 1.93 6.54
N MET A 123 -10.30 1.98 7.01
CA MET A 123 -9.83 3.02 7.95
C MET A 123 -10.00 4.43 7.36
N LEU A 124 -9.55 4.66 6.12
CA LEU A 124 -9.67 5.97 5.47
C LEU A 124 -11.12 6.34 5.15
N LEU A 125 -11.97 5.37 4.79
CA LEU A 125 -13.41 5.59 4.62
C LEU A 125 -14.09 5.98 5.93
N VAL A 126 -13.69 5.38 7.05
CA VAL A 126 -14.20 5.78 8.37
C VAL A 126 -13.78 7.19 8.71
N LEU A 127 -12.52 7.57 8.47
CA LEU A 127 -12.05 8.94 8.67
C LEU A 127 -12.81 9.94 7.80
N LEU A 128 -13.05 9.61 6.52
CA LEU A 128 -13.84 10.44 5.62
C LEU A 128 -15.29 10.56 6.07
N ALA A 129 -15.91 9.46 6.50
CA ALA A 129 -17.27 9.48 7.00
C ALA A 129 -17.41 10.37 8.23
N ILE A 130 -16.45 10.32 9.17
CA ILE A 130 -16.42 11.20 10.33
C ILE A 130 -16.25 12.65 9.89
N GLU A 131 -15.29 12.92 9.00
CA GLU A 131 -15.03 14.27 8.49
C GLU A 131 -16.25 14.90 7.83
N LEU A 132 -16.96 14.16 6.97
CA LEU A 132 -18.17 14.66 6.32
C LEU A 132 -19.33 14.82 7.32
N ALA A 133 -19.43 13.92 8.30
CA ALA A 133 -20.47 13.98 9.33
C ALA A 133 -20.29 15.16 10.30
N THR A 134 -19.05 15.58 10.57
CA THR A 134 -18.76 16.72 11.45
C THR A 134 -18.77 18.07 10.74
N GLY A 135 -19.01 18.10 9.42
CA GLY A 135 -18.86 19.33 8.63
C GLY A 135 -17.41 19.76 8.54
N HIS A 136 -16.51 18.80 8.31
CA HIS A 136 -15.05 18.90 8.35
C HIS A 136 -14.47 18.99 9.77
N TRP A 137 -13.15 18.97 9.89
CA TRP A 137 -12.48 18.91 11.19
C TRP A 137 -12.31 20.32 11.78
N PHE A 138 -12.72 20.51 13.04
CA PHE A 138 -12.54 21.76 13.79
C PHE A 138 -13.11 23.00 13.09
N PHE A 139 -12.24 23.81 12.46
CA PHE A 139 -12.56 25.05 11.75
C PHE A 139 -12.34 24.87 10.24
N ASP A 140 -13.08 23.94 9.63
CA ASP A 140 -12.97 23.60 8.21
C ASP A 140 -11.59 23.07 7.78
N ILE A 141 -11.01 22.18 8.57
CA ILE A 141 -9.77 21.47 8.21
C ILE A 141 -10.11 20.26 7.36
N TYR A 142 -9.49 20.20 6.17
CA TYR A 142 -9.64 19.11 5.21
C TYR A 142 -8.49 18.13 5.37
N MET A 143 -8.82 16.93 5.84
CA MET A 143 -7.88 15.84 6.03
C MET A 143 -8.03 14.87 4.86
N THR A 144 -9.09 14.05 4.87
CA THR A 144 -9.35 13.02 3.86
C THR A 144 -10.21 13.52 2.70
N ASP A 145 -10.95 14.61 2.89
CA ASP A 145 -11.64 15.32 1.81
C ASP A 145 -10.66 16.19 1.01
N VAL A 146 -9.81 15.55 0.21
CA VAL A 146 -8.80 16.20 -0.64
C VAL A 146 -8.95 15.76 -2.10
N TRP A 147 -8.52 16.60 -3.05
CA TRP A 147 -8.73 16.36 -4.49
C TRP A 147 -8.16 15.03 -4.97
N ILE A 148 -6.96 14.67 -4.51
CA ILE A 148 -6.28 13.44 -4.90
C ILE A 148 -7.04 12.18 -4.43
N LEU A 149 -7.80 12.28 -3.33
CA LEU A 149 -8.62 11.19 -2.80
C LEU A 149 -10.07 11.25 -3.28
N GLY A 150 -10.43 12.22 -4.12
CA GLY A 150 -11.76 12.33 -4.73
C GLY A 150 -12.69 13.35 -4.08
N ALA A 151 -12.16 14.29 -3.28
CA ALA A 151 -12.89 15.44 -2.74
C ALA A 151 -14.27 15.07 -2.16
N GLY A 152 -14.26 14.12 -1.22
CA GLY A 152 -15.47 13.69 -0.51
C GLY A 152 -16.17 12.50 -1.13
N ASN A 153 -15.79 12.07 -2.35
CA ASN A 153 -16.36 10.90 -3.00
C ASN A 153 -15.82 9.60 -2.36
N PRO A 154 -16.66 8.81 -1.65
CA PRO A 154 -16.19 7.62 -0.95
C PRO A 154 -15.73 6.51 -1.91
N LEU A 155 -16.35 6.38 -3.09
CA LEU A 155 -15.97 5.37 -4.07
C LEU A 155 -14.59 5.66 -4.65
N GLN A 156 -14.33 6.92 -5.00
CA GLN A 156 -13.03 7.33 -5.52
C GLN A 156 -11.94 7.17 -4.45
N LEU A 157 -12.21 7.54 -3.19
CA LEU A 157 -11.30 7.28 -2.09
C LEU A 157 -11.03 5.78 -1.94
N ALA A 158 -12.08 4.95 -1.97
CA ALA A 158 -11.95 3.52 -1.77
C ALA A 158 -11.06 2.86 -2.83
N VAL A 159 -11.29 3.19 -4.11
CA VAL A 159 -10.51 2.68 -5.24
C VAL A 159 -9.07 3.15 -5.16
N THR A 160 -8.83 4.45 -4.92
CA THR A 160 -7.49 5.03 -4.82
C THR A 160 -6.71 4.45 -3.65
N ALA A 161 -7.31 4.36 -2.46
CA ALA A 161 -6.68 3.78 -1.28
C ALA A 161 -6.37 2.29 -1.45
N PHE A 162 -7.31 1.53 -2.01
CA PHE A 162 -7.16 0.08 -2.19
C PHE A 162 -6.06 -0.22 -3.21
N LEU A 163 -6.15 0.36 -4.41
CA LEU A 163 -5.17 0.15 -5.47
C LEU A 163 -3.82 0.74 -5.10
N GLY A 164 -3.76 1.92 -4.50
CA GLY A 164 -2.51 2.55 -4.06
C GLY A 164 -1.77 1.71 -3.02
N THR A 165 -2.48 1.24 -1.98
CA THR A 165 -1.88 0.40 -0.95
C THR A 165 -1.43 -0.96 -1.52
N LEU A 166 -2.28 -1.58 -2.36
CA LEU A 166 -1.96 -2.87 -2.97
C LEU A 166 -0.79 -2.77 -3.95
N PHE A 167 -0.72 -1.68 -4.72
CA PHE A 167 0.38 -1.35 -5.61
C PHE A 167 1.70 -1.29 -4.85
N VAL A 168 1.77 -0.46 -3.81
CA VAL A 168 3.00 -0.26 -3.05
C VAL A 168 3.46 -1.56 -2.37
N LEU A 169 2.54 -2.31 -1.76
CA LEU A 169 2.84 -3.60 -1.13
C LEU A 169 3.35 -4.63 -2.14
N SER A 170 2.69 -4.74 -3.30
CA SER A 170 3.05 -5.71 -4.34
C SER A 170 4.39 -5.38 -4.96
N VAL A 171 4.66 -4.10 -5.26
CA VAL A 171 5.95 -3.63 -5.76
C VAL A 171 7.05 -3.92 -4.74
N GLY A 172 6.84 -3.56 -3.46
CA GLY A 172 7.78 -3.90 -2.38
C GLY A 172 8.07 -5.41 -2.30
N GLY A 173 7.03 -6.25 -2.44
CA GLY A 173 7.16 -7.70 -2.48
C GLY A 173 7.98 -8.22 -3.66
N ALA A 174 7.81 -7.63 -4.85
CA ALA A 174 8.61 -7.95 -6.05
C ALA A 174 10.09 -7.59 -5.89
N PHE A 175 10.38 -6.41 -5.31
CA PHE A 175 11.74 -5.98 -4.97
C PHE A 175 12.39 -6.87 -3.94
N ALA A 176 11.68 -7.27 -2.90
CA ALA A 176 12.21 -8.23 -1.94
C ALA A 176 12.42 -9.62 -2.55
N ALA A 177 11.53 -10.07 -3.43
CA ALA A 177 11.72 -11.35 -4.12
C ALA A 177 12.95 -11.34 -5.05
N SER A 178 13.22 -10.21 -5.71
CA SER A 178 14.44 -10.06 -6.52
C SER A 178 15.69 -10.04 -5.64
N TRP A 179 15.65 -9.42 -4.46
CA TRP A 179 16.72 -9.50 -3.46
C TRP A 179 16.97 -10.93 -3.00
N VAL A 180 15.92 -11.66 -2.61
CA VAL A 180 16.03 -13.05 -2.15
C VAL A 180 16.67 -13.94 -3.22
N ARG A 181 16.40 -13.68 -4.51
CA ARG A 181 16.94 -14.49 -5.60
C ARG A 181 18.34 -14.08 -6.05
N PHE A 182 18.60 -12.78 -6.17
CA PHE A 182 19.79 -12.23 -6.85
C PHE A 182 20.69 -11.38 -5.94
N GLY A 183 20.38 -11.29 -4.65
CA GLY A 183 21.04 -10.38 -3.72
C GLY A 183 20.85 -8.92 -4.13
N ALA A 184 21.88 -8.09 -3.89
CA ALA A 184 21.84 -6.65 -4.16
C ALA A 184 21.59 -6.29 -5.63
N LEU A 185 22.03 -7.13 -6.57
CA LEU A 185 21.82 -6.89 -7.99
C LEU A 185 20.33 -6.96 -8.38
N GLY A 186 19.52 -7.77 -7.68
CA GLY A 186 18.11 -7.93 -7.99
C GLY A 186 17.32 -6.62 -7.92
N PRO A 187 17.28 -5.95 -6.75
CA PRO A 187 16.63 -4.65 -6.60
C PRO A 187 17.24 -3.57 -7.48
N MET A 188 18.57 -3.53 -7.64
CA MET A 188 19.24 -2.53 -8.48
C MET A 188 18.81 -2.65 -9.94
N THR A 189 18.84 -3.85 -10.52
CA THR A 189 18.40 -4.09 -11.89
C THR A 189 16.91 -3.82 -12.05
N LEU A 190 16.08 -4.27 -11.09
CA LEU A 190 14.64 -4.03 -11.15
C LEU A 190 14.31 -2.53 -11.07
N ALA A 191 15.01 -1.77 -10.23
CA ALA A 191 14.89 -0.31 -10.16
C ALA A 191 15.28 0.35 -11.49
N ALA A 192 16.44 -0.01 -12.04
CA ALA A 192 16.93 0.56 -13.30
C ALA A 192 15.95 0.29 -14.45
N VAL A 193 15.48 -0.96 -14.58
CA VAL A 193 14.46 -1.33 -15.58
C VAL A 193 13.16 -0.54 -15.35
N SER A 194 12.70 -0.44 -14.10
CA SER A 194 11.47 0.29 -13.79
C SER A 194 11.57 1.77 -14.16
N VAL A 195 12.68 2.44 -13.84
CA VAL A 195 12.92 3.85 -14.18
C VAL A 195 12.96 4.05 -15.70
N ILE A 196 13.68 3.20 -16.42
CA ILE A 196 13.77 3.26 -17.89
C ILE A 196 12.38 3.03 -18.51
N SER A 197 11.65 2.00 -18.06
CA SER A 197 10.30 1.72 -18.53
C SER A 197 9.34 2.87 -18.26
N LEU A 198 9.39 3.49 -17.07
CA LEU A 198 8.58 4.66 -16.74
C LEU A 198 8.92 5.85 -17.64
N GLY A 199 10.19 6.10 -17.92
CA GLY A 199 10.63 7.16 -18.84
C GLY A 199 10.11 6.94 -20.26
N ILE A 200 10.21 5.71 -20.77
CA ILE A 200 9.68 5.35 -22.09
C ILE A 200 8.17 5.53 -22.15
N VAL A 201 7.44 5.00 -21.16
CA VAL A 201 5.98 5.15 -21.08
C VAL A 201 5.58 6.63 -21.00
N ALA A 202 6.28 7.44 -20.21
CA ALA A 202 6.02 8.88 -20.13
C ALA A 202 6.18 9.56 -21.51
N ILE A 203 7.25 9.27 -22.24
CA ILE A 203 7.48 9.83 -23.59
C ILE A 203 6.31 9.49 -24.54
N PHE A 204 5.82 8.25 -24.51
CA PHE A 204 4.69 7.83 -25.35
C PHE A 204 3.34 8.39 -24.90
N LEU A 205 3.18 8.74 -23.62
CA LEU A 205 1.93 9.29 -23.09
C LEU A 205 1.80 10.82 -23.30
N ILE A 206 2.90 11.57 -23.48
CA ILE A 206 2.87 13.02 -23.68
C ILE A 206 1.91 13.43 -24.84
N PRO A 207 1.96 12.82 -26.04
CA PRO A 207 1.04 13.17 -27.12
C PRO A 207 -0.42 12.84 -26.82
N LEU A 208 -0.68 11.91 -25.91
CA LEU A 208 -2.01 11.45 -25.51
C LEU A 208 -2.57 12.20 -24.30
N ALA A 209 -1.83 13.17 -23.74
CA ALA A 209 -2.20 13.84 -22.49
C ALA A 209 -3.56 14.54 -22.57
N ALA A 210 -3.94 15.09 -23.73
CA ALA A 210 -5.24 15.73 -23.94
C ALA A 210 -6.43 14.73 -23.87
N LEU A 211 -6.17 13.44 -24.10
CA LEU A 211 -7.17 12.38 -24.06
C LEU A 211 -7.21 11.68 -22.69
N PHE A 212 -6.40 12.15 -21.74
CA PHE A 212 -6.22 11.50 -20.45
C PHE A 212 -7.55 11.35 -19.71
N GLN A 213 -7.80 10.13 -19.22
CA GLN A 213 -8.95 9.83 -18.36
C GLN A 213 -8.45 9.33 -17.00
N PRO A 214 -9.04 9.76 -15.88
CA PRO A 214 -8.59 9.36 -14.54
C PRO A 214 -8.54 7.84 -14.32
N TRP A 215 -9.44 7.07 -14.96
CA TRP A 215 -9.48 5.62 -14.85
C TRP A 215 -8.25 4.93 -15.48
N TRP A 216 -7.48 5.61 -16.34
CA TRP A 216 -6.22 5.09 -16.88
C TRP A 216 -5.20 4.83 -15.77
N ILE A 217 -5.19 5.64 -14.71
CA ILE A 217 -4.32 5.43 -13.55
C ILE A 217 -4.70 4.13 -12.83
N ALA A 218 -5.99 3.90 -12.62
CA ALA A 218 -6.47 2.68 -11.97
C ALA A 218 -6.11 1.43 -12.80
N LEU A 219 -6.26 1.49 -14.12
CA LEU A 219 -5.86 0.42 -15.02
C LEU A 219 -4.35 0.18 -14.98
N ALA A 220 -3.54 1.23 -15.08
CA ALA A 220 -2.08 1.15 -15.02
C ALA A 220 -1.59 0.55 -13.69
N ALA A 221 -2.18 0.99 -12.56
CA ALA A 221 -1.90 0.42 -11.25
C ALA A 221 -2.24 -1.08 -11.21
N GLY A 222 -3.39 -1.48 -11.76
CA GLY A 222 -3.79 -2.89 -11.89
C GLY A 222 -2.77 -3.73 -12.67
N VAL A 223 -2.31 -3.23 -13.83
CA VAL A 223 -1.28 -3.90 -14.64
C VAL A 223 0.01 -4.06 -13.85
N VAL A 224 0.49 -3.01 -13.18
CA VAL A 224 1.73 -3.09 -12.40
C VAL A 224 1.59 -4.02 -11.20
N ILE A 225 0.44 -4.04 -10.51
CA ILE A 225 0.16 -5.00 -9.42
C ILE A 225 0.30 -6.43 -9.94
N VAL A 226 -0.35 -6.75 -11.07
CA VAL A 226 -0.28 -8.09 -11.67
C VAL A 226 1.16 -8.45 -12.03
N LEU A 227 1.89 -7.54 -12.68
CA LEU A 227 3.30 -7.75 -13.04
C LEU A 227 4.18 -7.94 -11.80
N ALA A 228 3.95 -7.17 -10.74
CA ALA A 228 4.71 -7.28 -9.50
C ALA A 228 4.45 -8.62 -8.79
N VAL A 229 3.19 -9.07 -8.71
CA VAL A 229 2.84 -10.38 -8.16
C VAL A 229 3.43 -11.52 -8.99
N LEU A 230 3.38 -11.42 -10.32
CA LEU A 230 4.02 -12.38 -11.21
C LEU A 230 5.54 -12.40 -11.03
N ALA A 231 6.18 -11.25 -10.96
CA ALA A 231 7.62 -11.13 -10.71
C ALA A 231 7.99 -11.77 -9.37
N GLN A 232 7.24 -11.47 -8.30
CA GLN A 232 7.42 -12.09 -6.99
C GLN A 232 7.34 -13.62 -7.08
N TYR A 233 6.33 -14.17 -7.76
CA TYR A 233 6.21 -15.61 -7.97
C TYR A 233 7.40 -16.20 -8.74
N LEU A 234 7.76 -15.59 -9.87
CA LEU A 234 8.82 -16.08 -10.76
C LEU A 234 10.21 -16.01 -10.11
N PHE A 235 10.47 -14.99 -9.31
CA PHE A 235 11.71 -14.88 -8.55
C PHE A 235 11.77 -15.91 -7.43
N LEU A 236 10.74 -16.01 -6.59
CA LEU A 236 10.75 -16.96 -5.46
C LEU A 236 10.71 -18.42 -5.92
N ARG A 237 10.07 -18.74 -7.05
CA ARG A 237 10.03 -20.11 -7.61
C ARG A 237 11.43 -20.71 -7.80
N ARG A 238 12.42 -19.90 -8.18
CA ARG A 238 13.79 -20.32 -8.46
C ARG A 238 14.81 -19.86 -7.42
N ALA A 239 14.36 -19.26 -6.31
CA ALA A 239 15.26 -18.81 -5.26
C ALA A 239 15.86 -19.99 -4.49
N SER A 240 17.18 -19.98 -4.31
CA SER A 240 17.86 -20.83 -3.34
C SER A 240 17.71 -20.21 -1.96
N VAL A 241 17.21 -20.99 -1.00
CA VAL A 241 17.19 -20.58 0.39
C VAL A 241 18.61 -20.78 0.91
N ARG A 242 19.25 -19.69 1.34
CA ARG A 242 20.56 -19.71 1.99
C ARG A 242 20.37 -19.62 3.50
#